data_AF-A0A9Q3BK53-F1
#
_entry.id   AF-A0A9Q3BK53-F1
#
_cell.length_a   1.000
_cell.length_b   1.000
_cell.length_c   1.000
_cell.angle_alpha   90.00
_cell.angle_beta   90.00
_cell.angle_gamma   90.00
#
_symmetry.space_group_name_H-M   'P 1'
#
loop_
_entity.id
_entity.type
_entity.pdbx_description
1 polymer ?
#
loop_
_entity_poly.entity_id
_entity_poly.type
_entity_poly.pdbx_seq_one_letter_code
_entity_poly.pdbx_strand_id
1 'polypeptide(L)' 'MKEPDSFDDTQAYKLRGPEFKNPSMKAPDSFDGTQAHKLRQLIKSCQLIFKNVPENYFFDRKKVLYSTTFLTGRAGK' A
#
# COMPACT_ATOMS: atom_id res chain seq x y z
N MET A 1 -2.19 32.50 27.16
CA MET A 1 -1.99 31.04 27.08
C MET A 1 -2.83 30.51 25.93
N LYS A 2 -2.19 29.85 24.95
CA LYS A 2 -2.66 28.78 24.02
C LYS A 2 -4.06 28.88 23.40
N GLU A 3 -4.34 28.62 22.12
CA GLU A 3 -3.70 28.47 20.80
C GLU A 3 -4.94 28.49 19.85
N PRO A 4 -4.87 29.11 18.66
CA PRO A 4 -5.99 29.14 17.72
C PRO A 4 -5.96 27.94 16.74
N ASP A 5 -7.16 27.65 16.23
CA ASP A 5 -7.47 27.16 14.88
C ASP A 5 -7.30 25.69 14.45
N SER A 6 -8.35 25.29 13.73
CA SER A 6 -8.41 24.29 12.66
C SER A 6 -8.65 22.82 13.04
N PHE A 7 -9.94 22.48 13.10
CA PHE A 7 -10.43 21.12 12.94
C PHE A 7 -10.55 20.81 11.43
N ASP A 8 -9.46 20.37 10.82
CA ASP A 8 -9.45 19.81 9.45
C ASP A 8 -9.85 18.32 9.52
N ASP A 9 -11.15 18.05 9.37
CA ASP A 9 -11.74 16.70 9.41
C ASP A 9 -11.55 15.91 8.10
N THR A 10 -10.56 16.27 7.26
CA THR A 10 -10.45 15.72 5.89
C THR A 10 -9.27 14.78 5.67
N GLN A 11 -8.50 14.41 6.71
CA GLN A 11 -7.34 13.49 6.55
C GLN A 11 -7.45 12.15 7.29
N ALA A 12 -8.63 11.79 7.81
CA ALA A 12 -8.82 10.54 8.55
C ALA A 12 -8.85 9.25 7.68
N TYR A 13 -8.80 9.36 6.35
CA TYR A 13 -8.79 8.19 5.45
C TYR A 13 -7.42 7.89 4.83
N LYS A 14 -6.31 8.54 5.27
CA LYS A 14 -4.97 8.01 4.99
C LYS A 14 -4.81 6.70 5.76
N LEU A 15 -5.35 5.66 5.15
CA LEU A 15 -5.18 4.24 5.45
C LEU A 15 -3.81 4.08 6.06
N ARG A 16 -3.77 3.77 7.36
CA ARG A 16 -2.56 3.25 8.01
C ARG A 16 -2.18 2.01 7.23
N GLY A 17 -1.31 2.20 6.23
CA GLY A 17 -0.69 1.11 5.51
C GLY A 17 0.01 0.20 6.51
N PRO A 18 0.24 -1.07 6.17
CA PRO A 18 0.90 -1.99 7.08
C PRO A 18 2.21 -1.34 7.55
N GLU A 19 2.37 -1.22 8.87
CA GLU A 19 3.55 -0.67 9.49
C GLU A 19 4.73 -1.58 9.14
N PHE A 20 5.55 -1.14 8.19
CA PHE A 20 6.68 -1.93 7.74
C PHE A 20 7.74 -1.96 8.85
N LYS A 21 8.13 -3.15 9.30
CA LYS A 21 9.21 -3.33 10.29
C LYS A 21 10.56 -2.77 9.82
N ASN A 22 10.69 -2.38 8.55
CA ASN A 22 11.86 -1.73 7.99
C ASN A 22 11.51 -0.27 7.62
N PRO A 23 12.14 0.75 8.23
CA PRO A 23 11.84 2.16 7.97
C PRO A 23 12.17 2.62 6.54
N SER A 24 12.92 1.81 5.77
CA SER A 24 13.23 2.07 4.36
C SER A 24 12.25 1.42 3.37
N MET A 25 11.26 0.63 3.83
CA MET A 25 10.27 0.04 2.93
C MET A 25 9.21 1.06 2.54
N LYS A 26 9.23 1.45 1.27
CA LYS A 26 8.14 2.21 0.65
C LYS A 26 6.99 1.29 0.26
N ALA A 27 5.77 1.79 0.42
CA ALA A 27 4.59 1.15 -0.14
C ALA A 27 4.72 1.02 -1.68
N PRO A 28 4.14 -0.02 -2.29
CA PRO A 28 4.04 -0.15 -3.74
C PRO A 28 3.35 1.06 -4.37
N ASP A 29 3.77 1.42 -5.59
CA ASP A 29 3.02 2.33 -6.44
C ASP A 29 1.70 1.68 -6.90
N SER A 30 0.65 2.49 -6.96
CA SER A 30 -0.64 2.07 -7.49
C SER A 30 -0.57 1.81 -8.99
N PHE A 31 -1.27 0.77 -9.45
CA PHE A 31 -1.37 0.40 -10.86
C PHE A 31 -2.78 0.63 -11.38
N ASP A 32 -2.91 1.52 -12.37
CA ASP A 32 -4.20 1.95 -12.94
C ASP A 32 -4.67 1.10 -14.14
N GLY A 33 -3.84 0.20 -14.64
CA GLY A 33 -4.13 -0.66 -15.80
C GLY A 33 -3.50 -0.22 -17.13
N THR A 34 -2.83 0.94 -17.21
CA THR A 34 -2.33 1.46 -18.49
C THR A 34 -0.97 0.89 -18.93
N GLN A 35 0.02 0.84 -18.02
CA GLN A 35 1.42 0.58 -18.39
C GLN A 35 1.90 -0.77 -17.85
N ALA A 36 2.15 -1.73 -18.73
CA ALA A 36 2.58 -3.09 -18.35
C ALA A 36 3.89 -3.13 -17.52
N HIS A 37 4.79 -2.15 -17.69
CA HIS A 37 6.00 -2.08 -16.88
C HIS A 37 5.73 -1.71 -15.41
N LYS A 38 4.70 -0.88 -15.15
CA LYS A 38 4.27 -0.52 -13.79
C LYS A 38 3.67 -1.71 -13.06
N LEU A 39 2.95 -2.58 -13.78
CA LEU A 39 2.46 -3.85 -13.23
C LEU A 39 3.62 -4.73 -12.74
N ARG A 40 4.71 -4.83 -13.53
CA ARG A 40 5.90 -5.59 -13.11
C ARG A 40 6.58 -4.95 -11.89
N GLN A 41 6.60 -3.62 -11.80
CA GLN A 41 7.14 -2.91 -10.63
C GLN A 41 6.30 -3.18 -9.38
N LEU A 42 4.97 -3.12 -9.48
CA LEU A 42 4.04 -3.48 -8.41
C LEU A 42 4.26 -4.93 -7.92
N ILE A 43 4.37 -5.88 -8.84
CA ILE A 43 4.60 -7.29 -8.46
C ILE A 43 5.93 -7.44 -7.72
N LYS A 44 7.00 -6.80 -8.21
CA LYS A 44 8.32 -6.86 -7.57
C LYS A 44 8.31 -6.24 -6.17
N SER A 45 7.64 -5.10 -5.98
CA SER A 45 7.54 -4.46 -4.67
C SER A 45 6.70 -5.29 -3.70
N CYS A 46 5.57 -5.85 -4.13
CA CYS A 46 4.79 -6.79 -3.32
C CYS A 46 5.63 -8.01 -2.89
N GLN A 47 6.37 -8.62 -3.80
CA GLN A 47 7.24 -9.76 -3.49
C GLN A 47 8.30 -9.42 -2.43
N LEU A 48 8.88 -8.22 -2.51
CA LEU A 48 9.88 -7.77 -1.54
C LEU A 48 9.26 -7.62 -0.14
N ILE A 49 8.06 -7.03 -0.07
CA ILE A 49 7.31 -6.84 1.18
C ILE A 49 6.93 -8.18 1.81
N PHE A 50 6.42 -9.12 1.01
CA PHE A 50 6.01 -10.44 1.50
C PHE A 50 7.20 -11.25 2.06
N LYS A 51 8.39 -11.10 1.45
CA LYS A 51 9.62 -11.72 1.95
C LYS A 51 10.15 -11.06 3.22
N ASN A 52 9.93 -9.75 3.39
CA ASN A 52 10.43 -9.00 4.53
C ASN A 52 9.55 -9.15 5.79
N VAL A 53 8.24 -9.38 5.62
CA VAL A 53 7.31 -9.58 6.73
C VAL A 53 6.54 -10.90 6.56
N PRO A 54 7.26 -12.05 6.56
CA PRO A 54 6.65 -13.35 6.26
C PRO A 54 5.57 -13.74 7.27
N GLU A 55 5.67 -13.28 8.52
CA GLU A 55 4.67 -13.47 9.57
C GLU A 55 3.30 -12.83 9.24
N ASN A 56 3.30 -11.64 8.63
CA ASN A 56 2.06 -10.96 8.24
C ASN A 56 1.48 -11.53 6.94
N TYR A 57 2.34 -12.01 6.05
CA TYR A 57 1.99 -12.46 4.70
C TYR A 57 2.17 -13.96 4.50
N PHE A 58 2.11 -14.76 5.55
CA PHE A 58 2.24 -16.22 5.45
C PHE A 58 1.17 -16.83 4.55
N PHE A 59 -0.08 -16.38 4.72
CA PHE A 59 -1.22 -16.82 3.93
C PHE A 59 -1.31 -16.09 2.59
N ASP A 60 -1.44 -16.83 1.49
CA ASP A 60 -1.59 -16.24 0.16
C ASP A 60 -2.80 -15.31 0.05
N ARG A 61 -3.89 -15.58 0.79
CA ARG A 61 -5.04 -14.67 0.86
C ARG A 61 -4.65 -13.26 1.30
N LYS A 62 -3.74 -13.13 2.28
CA LYS A 62 -3.28 -11.81 2.75
C LYS A 62 -2.40 -11.12 1.72
N LYS A 63 -1.58 -11.89 0.99
CA LYS A 63 -0.78 -11.37 -0.14
C LYS A 63 -1.68 -10.81 -1.24
N VAL A 64 -2.69 -11.59 -1.64
CA VAL A 64 -3.67 -11.17 -2.67
C VAL A 64 -4.42 -9.93 -2.22
N LEU A 65 -4.97 -9.94 -1.00
CA LEU A 65 -5.72 -8.80 -0.47
C LEU A 65 -4.86 -7.52 -0.45
N TYR A 66 -3.59 -7.63 -0.02
CA TYR A 66 -2.67 -6.50 -0.03
C TYR A 66 -2.36 -6.02 -1.44
N SER A 67 -2.02 -6.91 -2.38
CA SER A 67 -1.75 -6.52 -3.76
C SER A 67 -2.96 -5.83 -4.41
N THR A 68 -4.19 -6.28 -4.11
CA THR A 68 -5.41 -5.69 -4.66
C THR A 68 -5.66 -4.25 -4.21
N THR A 69 -5.16 -3.81 -3.05
CA THR A 69 -5.36 -2.42 -2.58
C THR A 69 -4.60 -1.40 -3.43
N PHE A 70 -3.61 -1.84 -4.22
CA PHE A 70 -2.82 -1.00 -5.13
C PHE A 70 -3.33 -1.07 -6.56
N LEU A 71 -4.34 -1.90 -6.85
CA LEU A 71 -5.00 -1.90 -8.15
C LEU A 71 -6.05 -0.78 -8.16
N THR A 72 -5.91 0.14 -9.10
CA THR A 72 -6.79 1.31 -9.23
C THR A 72 -7.29 1.43 -10.67
N GLY A 73 -8.17 2.40 -10.94
CA GLY A 73 -8.62 2.71 -12.30
C GLY A 73 -9.30 1.51 -12.99
N ARG A 74 -8.77 1.10 -14.15
CA ARG A 74 -9.29 -0.06 -14.91
C ARG A 74 -8.86 -1.39 -14.32
N ALA A 75 -7.80 -1.42 -13.52
CA ALA A 75 -7.27 -2.65 -12.93
C ALA A 75 -7.95 -3.02 -11.60
N GLY A 76 -8.66 -2.09 -10.96
CA GLY A 76 -9.37 -2.29 -9.70
C GLY A 76 -10.89 -2.42 -9.81
N LYS A 77 -11.43 -2.52 -11.04
CA LYS A 77 -12.87 -2.62 -11.33
C LYS A 77 -13.23 -3.98 -11.93
#